data_AF-A0ABD0PQ48-F1
#
_entry.id   AF-A0ABD0PQ48-F1
#
_cell.length_a   1.000
_cell.length_b   1.000
_cell.length_c   1.000
_cell.angle_alpha   90.00
_cell.angle_beta   90.00
_cell.angle_gamma   90.00
#
_symmetry.space_group_name_H-M   'P 1'
#
loop_
_entity.id
_entity.type
_entity.pdbx_description
1 polymer ?
#
loop_
_entity_poly.entity_id
_entity_poly.type
_entity_poly.pdbx_seq_one_letter_code
_entity_poly.pdbx_strand_id
1 'polypeptide(L)' 'KNGQAILVHCKMGVSRSASTVIAYLMKQQGWALDHALNHVRERRPIVQPNEGFLKQLHTYSGILNA' A
#
# COMPACT_ATOMS: atom_id res chain seq x y z
N LYS A 1 -6.95 16.19 -11.32
CA LYS A 1 -5.61 15.62 -11.04
C LYS A 1 -4.57 16.60 -11.56
N ASN A 2 -3.85 17.30 -10.68
CA ASN A 2 -2.73 18.16 -11.09
C ASN A 2 -1.55 17.21 -11.36
N GLY A 3 -1.03 17.17 -12.59
CA GLY A 3 -0.09 16.15 -13.10
C GLY A 3 1.30 16.13 -12.46
N GLN A 4 1.38 16.11 -11.12
CA GLN A 4 2.61 16.13 -10.35
C GLN A 4 3.03 14.70 -9.97
N ALA A 5 4.31 14.40 -10.15
CA ALA A 5 4.91 13.16 -9.68
C ALA A 5 5.23 13.26 -8.17
N ILE A 6 4.94 12.20 -7.42
CA ILE A 6 5.17 12.13 -5.97
C ILE A 6 6.07 10.93 -5.66
N LEU A 7 7.12 11.15 -4.85
CA LEU A 7 7.98 10.09 -4.31
C LEU A 7 7.57 9.75 -2.87
N VAL A 8 7.25 8.48 -2.62
CA VAL A 8 7.03 7.94 -1.27
C VAL A 8 8.18 6.98 -0.94
N HIS A 9 9.00 7.29 0.06
CA HIS A 9 10.16 6.47 0.41
C HIS A 9 10.27 6.21 1.91
N CYS A 10 11.01 5.15 2.25
CA CYS A 10 11.53 4.90 3.60
C CYS A 10 13.01 4.48 3.45
N LYS A 11 13.63 3.90 4.50
CA LYS A 11 15.05 3.51 4.42
C LYS A 11 15.35 2.49 3.31
N MET A 12 14.55 1.41 3.22
CA MET A 12 14.79 0.31 2.28
C MET A 12 13.75 0.22 1.15
N GLY A 13 12.63 0.94 1.28
CA GLY A 13 11.51 0.79 0.35
C GLY A 13 10.85 -0.59 0.37
N VAL A 14 10.94 -1.32 1.50
CA VAL A 14 10.42 -2.68 1.66
C VAL A 14 9.07 -2.69 2.41
N SER A 15 8.99 -1.95 3.51
CA SER A 15 7.89 -2.07 4.49
C SER A 15 7.08 -0.77 4.60
N ARG A 16 7.46 0.17 5.47
CA ARG A 16 6.78 1.46 5.72
C ARG A 16 6.22 2.17 4.48
N SER A 17 7.09 2.55 3.54
CA SER A 17 6.66 3.30 2.35
C SER A 17 5.77 2.48 1.43
N ALA A 18 6.00 1.17 1.35
CA ALA A 18 5.16 0.28 0.55
C ALA A 18 3.76 0.17 1.16
N SER A 19 3.64 0.03 2.48
CA SER A 19 2.36 0.02 3.20
C SER A 19 1.56 1.30 2.95
N THR A 20 2.21 2.47 2.94
CA THR A 20 1.54 3.74 2.60
C THR A 20 1.00 3.75 1.17
N VAL A 21 1.78 3.27 0.19
CA VAL A 21 1.34 3.19 -1.22
C VAL A 21 0.18 2.19 -1.37
N ILE A 22 0.24 1.05 -0.69
CA ILE A 22 -0.83 0.04 -0.71
C ILE A 22 -2.12 0.63 -0.13
N ALA A 23 -2.07 1.28 1.04
CA ALA A 23 -3.22 1.93 1.65
C ALA A 23 -3.82 3.02 0.74
N TYR A 24 -2.97 3.81 0.07
CA TYR A 24 -3.42 4.81 -0.89
C TYR A 24 -4.18 4.17 -2.06
N LEU A 25 -3.66 3.08 -2.63
CA LEU A 25 -4.32 2.37 -3.74
C LEU A 25 -5.66 1.76 -3.29
N MET A 26 -5.72 1.18 -2.09
CA MET A 26 -6.97 0.67 -1.52
C MET A 26 -8.03 1.77 -1.45
N LYS A 27 -7.70 2.94 -0.88
CA LYS A 27 -8.66 4.05 -0.74
C LYS A 27 -9.02 4.71 -2.07
N GLN A 28 -8.03 5.01 -2.91
CA GLN A 28 -8.25 5.86 -4.08
C GLN A 28 -8.75 5.07 -5.31
N GLN A 29 -8.43 3.79 -5.39
CA GLN A 29 -8.86 2.93 -6.49
C GLN A 29 -9.95 1.93 -6.07
N GLY A 30 -10.33 1.90 -4.78
CA GLY A 30 -11.28 0.92 -4.25
C GLY A 30 -10.78 -0.52 -4.33
N TRP A 31 -9.45 -0.72 -4.36
CA TRP A 31 -8.88 -2.05 -4.50
C TRP A 31 -8.89 -2.82 -3.18
N ALA A 32 -9.20 -4.11 -3.26
CA ALA A 32 -8.96 -5.04 -2.17
C ALA A 32 -7.47 -5.08 -1.81
N LEU A 33 -7.17 -5.36 -0.53
CA LEU A 33 -5.79 -5.40 -0.02
C LEU A 33 -4.90 -6.32 -0.85
N ASP A 34 -5.35 -7.54 -1.15
CA ASP A 34 -4.55 -8.51 -1.92
C ASP A 34 -4.21 -8.00 -3.33
N HIS A 35 -5.16 -7.36 -3.99
CA HIS A 35 -4.93 -6.76 -5.30
C HIS A 35 -3.92 -5.60 -5.23
N ALA A 36 -4.07 -4.69 -4.26
CA ALA A 36 -3.15 -3.58 -4.07
C ALA A 36 -1.73 -4.05 -3.69
N LEU A 37 -1.62 -5.05 -2.82
CA LEU A 37 -0.34 -5.64 -2.41
C LEU A 37 0.36 -6.33 -3.58
N ASN A 38 -0.35 -7.13 -4.36
CA ASN A 38 0.20 -7.81 -5.54
C ASN A 38 0.64 -6.80 -6.60
N HIS A 39 -0.20 -5.81 -6.91
CA HIS A 39 0.13 -4.76 -7.87
C HIS A 39 1.43 -4.02 -7.53
N VAL A 40 1.64 -3.72 -6.24
CA VAL A 40 2.87 -3.05 -5.77
C VAL A 40 4.08 -3.99 -5.83
N ARG A 41 3.91 -5.28 -5.51
CA ARG A 41 4.98 -6.29 -5.61
C ARG A 41 5.43 -6.54 -7.06
N GLU A 42 4.50 -6.58 -8.01
CA GLU A 42 4.83 -6.69 -9.44
C GLU A 42 5.76 -5.57 -9.91
N ARG A 43 5.58 -4.34 -9.39
CA ARG A 43 6.40 -3.17 -9.72
C ARG A 43 7.67 -3.06 -8.87
N ARG A 44 7.65 -3.63 -7.67
CA ARG A 44 8.78 -3.64 -6.74
C ARG A 44 8.81 -4.96 -5.96
N PRO A 45 9.51 -5.99 -6.47
CA PRO A 45 9.48 -7.35 -5.90
C PRO A 45 9.95 -7.48 -4.45
N ILE A 46 10.78 -6.54 -3.97
CA ILE A 46 11.26 -6.53 -2.58
C ILE A 46 10.21 -6.06 -1.56
N VAL A 47 9.01 -5.69 -1.99
CA VAL A 47 7.96 -5.20 -1.10
C VAL A 47 7.46 -6.30 -0.18
N GLN A 48 7.67 -6.08 1.11
CA GLN A 48 7.27 -6.95 2.19
C GLN A 48 6.94 -6.10 3.43
N PRO A 49 5.70 -5.59 3.54
CA PRO A 49 5.21 -5.03 4.79
C PRO A 49 5.44 -6.02 5.93
N ASN A 50 5.83 -5.51 7.10
CA ASN A 50 5.93 -6.38 8.27
C ASN A 50 4.53 -6.75 8.76
N GLU A 51 4.42 -7.73 9.66
CA GLU A 51 3.14 -8.20 10.16
C GLU A 51 2.29 -7.09 10.80
N GLY A 52 2.93 -6.14 11.49
CA GLY A 52 2.25 -4.99 12.10
C GLY A 52 1.54 -4.13 11.05
N PHE A 53 2.23 -3.79 9.96
CA PHE A 53 1.62 -3.05 8.86
C PHE A 53 0.58 -3.87 8.10
N LEU A 54 0.77 -5.18 7.92
CA LEU A 54 -0.25 -6.03 7.31
C LEU A 54 -1.54 -6.04 8.16
N LYS A 55 -1.44 -6.18 9.48
CA LYS A 55 -2.59 -6.08 10.39
C LYS A 55 -3.29 -4.73 10.27
N GLN A 56 -2.53 -3.63 10.26
CA GLN A 56 -3.09 -2.29 10.06
C GLN A 56 -3.78 -2.12 8.70
N LEU A 57 -3.23 -2.70 7.63
CA LEU A 57 -3.85 -2.69 6.31
C LEU A 57 -5.16 -3.50 6.28
N HIS A 58 -5.23 -4.64 6.97
CA HIS A 58 -6.48 -5.38 7.12
C HIS A 58 -7.53 -4.58 7.91
N THR A 59 -7.15 -3.98 9.04
CA THR A 59 -8.04 -3.09 9.80
C THR A 59 -8.53 -1.94 8.92
N TYR A 60 -7.64 -1.34 8.15
CA TYR A 60 -7.98 -0.26 7.22
C TYR A 60 -8.93 -0.71 6.11
N SER A 61 -8.75 -1.91 5.57
CA SER A 61 -9.71 -2.49 4.62
C SER A 61 -11.11 -2.61 5.22
N GLY A 62 -11.23 -2.98 6.50
CA GLY A 62 -12.52 -3.02 7.19
C GLY A 62 -13.16 -1.63 7.32
N ILE A 63 -12.36 -0.60 7.62
CA ILE A 63 -12.83 0.79 7.71
C ILE A 63 -13.31 1.31 6.35
N LEU A 64 -12.66 0.93 5.24
CA LEU A 64 -13.05 1.37 3.90
C LEU A 64 -14.34 0.71 3.37
N ASN A 65 -14.71 -0.45 3.91
CA ASN A 65 -15.88 -1.22 3.49
C ASN A 65 -17.13 -0.95 4.36
N ALA A 66 -16.99 -0.17 5.43
CA ALA A 66 -18.08 0.27 6.30
C ALA A 66 -18.73 1.54 5.75
#